data_AF-A0A091NAZ2-F1
#
_entry.id   AF-A0A091NAZ2-F1
#
_cell.length_a   1.000
_cell.length_b   1.000
_cell.length_c   1.000
_cell.angle_alpha   90.00
_cell.angle_beta   90.00
_cell.angle_gamma   90.00
#
_symmetry.space_group_name_H-M   'P 1'
#
loop_
_entity.id
_entity.type
_entity.pdbx_description
1 polymer ?
#
loop_
_entity_poly.entity_id
_entity_poly.type
_entity_poly.pdbx_seq_one_letter_code
_entity_poly.pdbx_strand_id
1 'polypeptide(L)'
;SGNYYNQGEIRKKELEQSCFLLGIPPSGVTVIDHRDLPDNPAVEWDTQLLAAFVLKHVEANNINLVVTFDAGGVSGHANHISLYTALRYRV
;
A
#
# COMPACT_ATOMS: atom_id res chain seq x y z
N SER A 1 -4.36 3.95 4.79
CA SER A 1 -5.68 3.76 5.41
C SER A 1 -6.88 4.22 4.57
N GLY A 2 -6.74 4.82 3.37
CA GLY A 2 -7.90 5.32 2.61
C GLY A 2 -8.51 6.59 3.24
N ASN A 3 -7.69 7.40 3.89
CA ASN A 3 -8.12 8.49 4.75
C ASN A 3 -8.22 9.86 4.06
N TYR A 4 -8.18 9.96 2.73
CA TYR A 4 -8.25 11.25 2.03
C TYR A 4 -9.46 12.11 2.44
N TYR A 5 -10.61 11.48 2.67
CA TYR A 5 -11.85 12.13 3.14
C TYR A 5 -12.09 12.00 4.65
N ASN A 6 -11.06 11.74 5.45
CA ASN A 6 -11.16 11.45 6.89
C ASN A 6 -12.02 10.22 7.23
N GLN A 7 -12.05 9.24 6.33
CA GLN A 7 -12.85 8.01 6.46
C GLN A 7 -12.00 6.75 6.71
N GLY A 8 -10.74 6.89 7.10
CA GLY A 8 -9.78 5.79 7.17
C GLY A 8 -10.24 4.62 8.06
N GLU A 9 -10.87 4.91 9.20
CA GLU A 9 -11.39 3.87 10.10
C GLU A 9 -12.55 3.07 9.49
N ILE A 10 -13.36 3.71 8.64
CA ILE A 10 -14.43 3.04 7.89
C ILE A 10 -13.80 2.21 6.77
N ARG A 11 -12.89 2.81 5.98
CA ARG A 11 -12.22 2.16 4.85
C ARG A 11 -11.39 0.94 5.24
N LYS A 12 -10.76 0.94 6.42
CA LYS A 12 -10.06 -0.24 6.97
C LYS A 12 -11.01 -1.43 7.15
N LYS A 13 -12.20 -1.19 7.71
CA LYS A 13 -13.22 -2.22 7.90
C LYS A 13 -13.79 -2.70 6.56
N GLU A 14 -14.02 -1.79 5.62
CA GLU A 14 -14.45 -2.13 4.26
C GLU A 14 -13.42 -3.02 3.56
N LEU A 15 -12.12 -2.71 3.70
CA LEU A 15 -11.03 -3.51 3.15
C LEU A 15 -11.01 -4.93 3.75
N GLU A 16 -11.05 -5.05 5.08
CA GLU A 16 -11.08 -6.36 5.75
C GLU A 16 -12.29 -7.20 5.32
N GLN A 17 -13.47 -6.59 5.24
CA GLN A 17 -14.69 -7.28 4.78
C GLN A 17 -14.59 -7.71 3.32
N SER A 18 -14.03 -6.86 2.45
CA SER A 18 -13.82 -7.19 1.03
C SER A 18 -12.82 -8.35 0.88
N CYS A 19 -11.72 -8.31 1.61
CA CYS A 19 -10.73 -9.40 1.65
C CYS A 19 -11.35 -10.71 2.14
N PHE A 20 -12.15 -10.67 3.21
CA PHE A 20 -12.86 -11.84 3.72
C PHE A 20 -13.77 -12.46 2.66
N LEU A 21 -14.54 -11.66 1.93
CA LEU A 21 -15.40 -12.15 0.84
C LEU A 21 -14.60 -12.78 -0.32
N LEU A 22 -13.37 -12.31 -0.55
CA LEU A 22 -12.44 -12.87 -1.54
C LEU A 22 -11.67 -14.10 -1.03
N GLY A 23 -11.96 -14.58 0.19
CA GLY A 23 -11.30 -15.73 0.80
C GLY A 23 -9.92 -15.43 1.39
N ILE A 24 -9.56 -14.16 1.58
CA ILE A 24 -8.31 -13.75 2.22
C ILE A 24 -8.56 -13.65 3.74
N PRO A 25 -7.83 -14.41 4.57
CA PRO A 25 -8.00 -14.36 6.01
C PRO A 25 -7.51 -13.01 6.57
N PRO A 26 -8.03 -12.54 7.72
CA PRO A 26 -7.60 -11.28 8.33
C PRO A 26 -6.09 -11.20 8.58
N SER A 27 -5.44 -12.32 8.92
CA SER A 27 -3.98 -12.40 9.09
C SER A 27 -3.18 -12.14 7.79
N GLY A 28 -3.83 -12.28 6.64
CA GLY A 28 -3.26 -11.95 5.32
C GLY A 28 -3.49 -10.51 4.89
N VAL A 29 -4.12 -9.67 5.73
CA VAL A 29 -4.36 -8.26 5.45
C VAL A 29 -3.48 -7.42 6.36
N THR A 30 -2.73 -6.48 5.78
CA THR A 30 -1.92 -5.51 6.53
C THR A 30 -2.23 -4.12 6.04
N VAL A 31 -2.55 -3.21 6.98
CA VAL A 31 -2.74 -1.78 6.68
C VAL A 31 -1.56 -1.00 7.24
N ILE A 32 -0.81 -0.35 6.35
CA ILE A 32 0.19 0.65 6.73
C ILE A 32 -0.55 1.98 6.87
N ASP A 33 -0.53 2.53 8.09
CA ASP A 33 -1.10 3.83 8.42
C ASP A 33 -0.01 4.68 9.08
N HIS A 34 0.73 5.38 8.24
CA HIS A 34 1.93 6.11 8.63
C HIS A 34 1.77 7.59 8.25
N ARG A 35 2.12 8.50 9.15
CA ARG A 35 1.95 9.95 8.93
C ARG A 35 2.69 10.46 7.70
N ASP A 36 3.83 9.85 7.38
CA ASP A 36 4.68 10.23 6.24
C ASP A 36 4.24 9.55 4.92
N LEU A 37 3.19 8.72 4.96
CA LEU A 37 2.57 8.07 3.80
C LEU A 37 1.06 8.38 3.76
N PRO A 38 0.66 9.67 3.69
CA PRO A 38 -0.74 10.05 3.76
C PRO A 38 -1.50 9.61 2.51
N ASP A 39 -2.79 9.27 2.66
CA ASP A 39 -3.67 9.04 1.52
C ASP A 39 -4.03 10.37 0.85
N ASN A 40 -3.20 10.80 -0.10
CA ASN A 40 -3.41 12.00 -0.89
C ASN A 40 -2.86 11.78 -2.32
N PRO A 41 -3.69 11.92 -3.36
CA PRO A 41 -3.28 11.67 -4.74
C PRO A 41 -2.22 12.65 -5.28
N ALA A 42 -2.03 13.80 -4.62
CA ALA A 42 -1.06 14.82 -5.00
C ALA A 42 0.25 14.75 -4.22
N VAL A 43 0.38 13.83 -3.25
CA VAL A 43 1.57 13.71 -2.41
C VAL A 43 2.39 12.51 -2.84
N GLU A 44 3.65 12.75 -3.18
CA GLU A 44 4.65 11.69 -3.37
C GLU A 44 5.04 11.10 -2.02
N TRP A 45 5.16 9.78 -1.97
CA TRP A 45 5.61 9.06 -0.79
C TRP A 45 7.11 8.85 -0.82
N ASP A 46 7.75 8.89 0.36
CA ASP A 46 9.17 8.62 0.47
C ASP A 46 9.49 7.20 -0.03
N THR A 47 10.32 7.14 -1.06
CA THR A 47 10.63 5.89 -1.78
C THR A 47 11.38 4.91 -0.90
N GLN A 48 12.32 5.37 -0.07
CA GLN A 48 13.15 4.50 0.77
C GLN A 48 12.33 3.91 1.92
N LEU A 49 11.53 4.74 2.59
CA LEU A 49 10.62 4.34 3.66
C LEU A 49 9.60 3.31 3.14
N LEU A 50 8.99 3.59 1.99
CA LEU A 50 8.01 2.69 1.38
C LEU A 50 8.66 1.36 0.98
N ALA A 51 9.84 1.39 0.35
CA ALA A 51 10.60 0.20 0.01
C ALA A 51 10.95 -0.64 1.26
N ALA A 52 11.38 0.01 2.35
CA ALA A 52 11.69 -0.67 3.60
C ALA A 52 10.46 -1.35 4.23
N PHE A 53 9.30 -0.69 4.23
CA PHE A 53 8.06 -1.31 4.71
C PHE A 53 7.66 -2.53 3.88
N VAL A 54 7.71 -2.41 2.55
CA VAL A 54 7.33 -3.52 1.67
C VAL A 54 8.33 -4.66 1.76
N LEU A 55 9.64 -4.39 1.78
CA LEU A 55 10.67 -5.42 1.95
C LEU A 55 10.46 -6.20 3.24
N LYS A 56 10.28 -5.49 4.37
CA LYS A 56 10.00 -6.12 5.66
C LYS A 56 8.77 -7.03 5.60
N HIS A 57 7.72 -6.60 4.91
CA HIS A 57 6.51 -7.41 4.76
C HIS A 57 6.73 -8.64 3.87
N VAL A 58 7.47 -8.50 2.77
CA VAL A 58 7.84 -9.60 1.88
C VAL A 58 8.67 -10.66 2.61
N GLU A 59 9.69 -10.25 3.34
CA GLU A 59 10.57 -11.14 4.10
C GLU A 59 9.82 -11.84 5.23
N ALA A 60 9.02 -11.11 6.02
CA ALA A 60 8.27 -11.68 7.14
C ALA A 60 7.23 -12.73 6.71
N ASN A 61 6.72 -12.65 5.47
CA ASN A 61 5.67 -13.52 4.95
C ASN A 61 6.14 -14.47 3.84
N ASN A 62 7.44 -14.50 3.53
CA ASN A 62 8.03 -15.31 2.46
C ASN A 62 7.32 -15.13 1.10
N ILE A 63 6.99 -13.89 0.73
CA ILE A 63 6.25 -13.59 -0.50
C ILE A 63 7.14 -13.82 -1.74
N ASN A 64 6.67 -14.63 -2.69
CA ASN A 64 7.40 -14.92 -3.92
C ASN A 64 7.02 -14.04 -5.12
N LEU A 65 5.84 -13.39 -5.07
CA LEU A 65 5.32 -12.57 -6.16
C LEU A 65 4.67 -11.32 -5.59
N VAL A 66 5.06 -10.16 -6.12
CA VAL A 66 4.45 -8.86 -5.81
C VAL A 66 3.76 -8.33 -7.07
N VAL A 67 2.50 -7.91 -6.92
CA VAL A 67 1.72 -7.24 -7.96
C VAL A 67 1.42 -5.81 -7.48
N THR A 68 1.62 -4.82 -8.34
CA THR A 68 1.46 -3.40 -8.00
C THR A 68 1.06 -2.58 -9.23
N PHE A 69 0.97 -1.26 -9.08
CA PHE A 69 0.72 -0.32 -10.18
C PHE A 69 1.86 -0.32 -11.22
N ASP A 70 1.53 0.15 -12.43
CA ASP A 70 2.52 0.42 -13.48
C ASP A 70 3.26 1.75 -13.25
N ALA A 71 4.15 2.10 -14.18
CA ALA A 71 4.94 3.33 -14.10
C ALA A 71 4.11 4.62 -14.10
N GLY A 72 2.87 4.58 -14.58
CA GLY A 72 1.93 5.71 -14.56
C GLY A 72 1.03 5.72 -13.33
N GLY A 73 1.15 4.75 -12.42
CA GLY A 73 0.25 4.61 -11.27
C GLY A 73 -1.19 4.25 -11.65
N VAL A 74 -1.44 3.85 -12.91
CA VAL A 74 -2.76 3.67 -13.56
C VAL A 74 -3.60 4.95 -13.65
N SER A 75 -3.83 5.64 -12.53
CA SER A 75 -4.64 6.86 -12.43
C SER A 75 -3.82 8.16 -12.50
N GLY A 76 -2.49 8.08 -12.54
CA GLY A 76 -1.61 9.25 -12.48
C GLY A 76 -1.44 9.86 -11.09
N HIS A 77 -1.95 9.22 -10.03
CA HIS A 77 -1.78 9.72 -8.66
C HIS A 77 -0.34 9.52 -8.16
N ALA A 78 0.20 10.53 -7.49
CA ALA A 78 1.58 10.56 -6.98
C ALA A 78 1.86 9.40 -6.00
N ASN A 79 0.92 9.12 -5.09
CA ASN A 79 1.05 8.00 -4.14
C ASN A 79 1.05 6.62 -4.84
N HIS A 80 0.32 6.45 -5.95
CA HIS A 80 0.35 5.22 -6.75
C HIS A 80 1.67 5.07 -7.52
N ILE A 81 2.15 6.16 -8.15
CA ILE A 81 3.45 6.17 -8.84
C ILE A 81 4.58 5.86 -7.86
N SER A 82 4.49 6.38 -6.63
CA SER A 82 5.48 6.13 -5.58
C SER A 82 5.61 4.63 -5.24
N LEU A 83 4.51 3.86 -5.26
CA LEU A 83 4.55 2.40 -5.08
C LEU A 83 5.31 1.68 -6.19
N TYR A 84 5.11 2.07 -7.45
CA TYR A 84 5.90 1.54 -8.56
C TYR A 84 7.38 1.85 -8.38
N THR A 85 7.72 3.10 -8.07
CA THR A 85 9.10 3.55 -7.88
C THR A 85 9.77 2.82 -6.72
N ALA A 86 9.10 2.67 -5.57
CA ALA A 86 9.64 1.98 -4.40
C ALA A 86 9.92 0.50 -4.65
N LEU A 87 9.07 -0.20 -5.39
CA LEU A 87 9.29 -1.61 -5.72
C LEU A 87 10.40 -1.83 -6.75
N ARG A 88 10.79 -0.79 -7.47
CA ARG A 88 11.94 -0.76 -8.38
C ARG A 88 13.21 -0.23 -7.71
N TYR A 89 13.06 0.36 -6.52
CA TYR A 89 14.17 0.90 -5.75
C TYR A 89 15.02 -0.27 -5.25
N ARG A 90 16.18 -0.45 -5.88
CA ARG A 90 17.16 -1.45 -5.46
C ARG A 90 17.76 -1.00 -4.14
N VAL A 91 17.61 -1.83 -3.11
CA VAL A 91 18.36 -1.74 -1.86
C VAL A 91 19.80 -2.17 -2.10
#